data_AF-A0A7L4BDS2-F1
#
_entry.id   AF-A0A7L4BDS2-F1
#
_cell.length_a   1.000
_cell.length_b   1.000
_cell.length_c   1.000
_cell.angle_alpha   90.00
_cell.angle_beta   90.00
_cell.angle_gamma   90.00
#
_symmetry.space_group_name_H-M   'P 1'
#
loop_
_entity.id
_entity.type
_entity.pdbx_description
1 polymer ?
#
loop_
_entity_poly.entity_id
_entity_poly.type
_entity_poly.pdbx_seq_one_letter_code
_entity_poly.pdbx_strand_id
1 'polypeptide(L)'
;QVDCSTYPNTTNEEGKEVLACTKSLSPICGSDGVTYSNECLLCAYNIEYGTNVSKDYDGECKEFVPVDCSRYPNMTNEEGKVGLLCDKALSPVCGTDGATYDNECLLCAHNVLGFFLQVDCSDYPKPACSLDYMPLCGSDSKTYSNKCNFCNAVVDSNGTLTLSHFEKC
;
A
#
# COMPACT_ATOMS: atom_id res chain seq x y z
N GLN A 1 8.32 -16.06 -10.47
CA GLN A 1 8.14 -17.39 -9.85
C GLN A 1 9.49 -18.11 -9.92
N VAL A 2 9.92 -18.72 -8.82
CA VAL A 2 11.21 -19.43 -8.75
C VAL A 2 11.03 -20.83 -9.33
N ASP A 3 11.90 -21.23 -10.25
CA ASP A 3 11.92 -22.57 -10.82
C ASP A 3 12.97 -23.44 -10.10
N CYS A 4 12.51 -24.21 -9.11
CA CYS A 4 13.37 -25.07 -8.31
C CYS A 4 13.98 -26.24 -9.10
N SER A 5 13.43 -26.61 -10.26
CA SER A 5 13.95 -27.68 -11.11
C SER A 5 15.26 -27.32 -11.82
N THR A 6 15.64 -26.04 -11.79
CA THR A 6 16.90 -25.56 -12.38
C THR A 6 18.12 -25.82 -11.51
N TYR A 7 17.94 -26.12 -10.23
CA TYR A 7 19.04 -26.36 -9.30
C TYR A 7 19.42 -27.84 -9.25
N PRO A 8 20.73 -28.15 -9.22
CA PRO A 8 21.18 -29.53 -9.09
C PRO A 8 20.72 -30.12 -7.76
N ASN A 9 20.11 -31.30 -7.80
CA ASN A 9 19.69 -32.05 -6.63
C ASN A 9 20.56 -33.29 -6.41
N THR A 10 20.57 -33.77 -5.17
CA THR A 10 21.22 -35.01 -4.74
C THR A 10 20.28 -35.75 -3.81
N THR A 11 20.57 -37.02 -3.53
CA THR A 11 19.81 -37.81 -2.55
C THR A 11 20.73 -38.13 -1.38
N ASN A 12 20.30 -37.81 -0.15
CA ASN A 12 21.06 -38.16 1.05
C ASN A 12 20.93 -39.67 1.37
N GLU A 13 21.65 -40.13 2.40
CA GLU A 13 21.63 -41.53 2.84
C GLU A 13 20.23 -42.03 3.27
N GLU A 14 19.33 -41.12 3.60
CA GLU A 14 17.94 -41.39 4.01
C GLU A 14 16.96 -41.39 2.82
N GLY A 15 17.44 -41.21 1.58
CA GLY A 15 16.60 -41.15 0.39
C GLY A 15 15.91 -39.80 0.16
N LYS A 16 16.26 -38.76 0.92
CA LYS A 16 15.69 -37.41 0.83
C LYS A 16 16.42 -36.58 -0.23
N GLU A 17 15.64 -35.88 -1.05
CA GLU A 17 16.15 -34.92 -2.03
C GLU A 17 16.76 -33.70 -1.33
N VAL A 18 17.96 -33.31 -1.75
CA VAL A 18 18.72 -32.16 -1.21
C VAL A 18 19.28 -31.36 -2.37
N LEU A 19 18.98 -30.06 -2.42
CA LEU A 19 19.53 -29.14 -3.42
C LEU A 19 20.99 -28.78 -3.10
N ALA A 20 21.84 -28.86 -4.12
CA ALA A 20 23.23 -28.42 -4.07
C ALA A 20 23.33 -26.93 -4.43
N CYS A 21 23.14 -26.06 -3.44
CA CYS A 21 23.18 -24.61 -3.64
C CYS A 21 24.61 -24.05 -3.67
N THR A 22 24.84 -23.13 -4.61
CA THR A 22 26.07 -22.32 -4.60
C THR A 22 26.00 -21.25 -3.51
N LYS A 23 27.15 -20.76 -3.04
CA LYS A 23 27.23 -19.65 -2.07
C LYS A 23 27.00 -18.28 -2.70
N SER A 24 26.21 -18.20 -3.77
CA SER A 24 25.84 -16.92 -4.38
C SER A 24 24.92 -16.15 -3.42
N LEU A 25 25.26 -14.90 -3.13
CA LEU A 25 24.44 -14.01 -2.33
C LEU A 25 23.56 -13.17 -3.26
N SER A 26 22.29 -13.50 -3.30
CA SER A 26 21.27 -12.81 -4.10
C SER A 26 19.95 -12.89 -3.32
N PRO A 27 19.85 -12.13 -2.22
CA PRO A 27 18.78 -12.32 -1.25
C PRO A 27 17.41 -12.09 -1.87
N ILE A 28 16.42 -12.81 -1.39
CA ILE A 28 15.00 -12.68 -1.78
C ILE A 28 14.11 -12.71 -0.55
N CYS A 29 12.94 -12.07 -0.64
CA CYS A 29 11.91 -12.16 0.38
C CYS A 29 10.91 -13.25 0.00
N GLY A 30 10.71 -14.21 0.89
CA GLY A 30 9.67 -15.23 0.75
C GLY A 30 8.28 -14.69 1.10
N SER A 31 7.24 -15.35 0.60
CA SER A 31 5.84 -15.06 0.93
C SER A 31 5.47 -15.33 2.40
N ASP A 32 6.40 -15.93 3.14
CA ASP A 32 6.37 -16.12 4.59
C ASP A 32 7.02 -14.96 5.37
N GLY A 33 7.52 -13.93 4.67
CA GLY A 33 8.21 -12.79 5.27
C GLY A 33 9.64 -13.09 5.73
N VAL A 34 10.22 -14.22 5.30
CA VAL A 34 11.60 -14.61 5.64
C VAL A 34 12.55 -14.28 4.49
N THR A 35 13.70 -13.71 4.81
CA THR A 35 14.78 -13.48 3.86
C THR A 35 15.55 -14.77 3.60
N TYR A 36 15.59 -15.21 2.35
CA TYR A 36 16.43 -16.33 1.90
C TYR A 36 17.66 -15.77 1.18
N SER A 37 18.85 -16.33 1.42
CA SER A 37 20.09 -15.77 0.87
C SER A 37 20.20 -15.90 -0.65
N ASN A 38 19.42 -16.81 -1.24
CA ASN A 38 19.16 -16.94 -2.67
C ASN A 38 17.94 -17.84 -2.93
N GLU A 39 17.48 -17.84 -4.18
CA GLU A 39 16.37 -18.68 -4.67
C GLU A 39 16.58 -20.19 -4.43
N CYS A 40 17.83 -20.68 -4.54
CA CYS A 40 18.13 -22.09 -4.28
C CYS A 40 17.88 -22.48 -2.82
N LEU A 41 18.24 -21.61 -1.87
CA LEU A 41 17.99 -21.85 -0.45
C LEU A 41 16.51 -21.79 -0.08
N LEU A 42 15.71 -20.97 -0.77
CA LEU A 42 14.25 -21.01 -0.64
C LEU A 42 13.70 -22.36 -1.14
N CYS A 43 14.17 -22.85 -2.29
CA CYS A 43 13.79 -24.17 -2.80
C CYS A 43 14.21 -25.30 -1.86
N ALA A 44 15.45 -25.25 -1.34
CA ALA A 44 15.96 -26.22 -0.38
C ALA A 44 15.11 -26.24 0.90
N TYR A 45 14.70 -25.08 1.40
CA TYR A 45 13.79 -24.96 2.55
C TYR A 45 12.43 -25.62 2.27
N ASN A 46 11.82 -25.35 1.12
CA ASN A 46 10.56 -25.98 0.72
C ASN A 46 10.64 -27.50 0.67
N ILE A 47 11.73 -28.05 0.13
CA ILE A 47 11.95 -29.50 0.07
C ILE A 47 12.23 -30.08 1.45
N GLU A 48 13.04 -29.40 2.26
CA GLU A 48 13.43 -29.88 3.57
C GLU A 48 12.23 -29.96 4.53
N TYR A 49 11.39 -28.94 4.54
CA TYR A 49 10.27 -28.80 5.47
C TYR A 49 8.91 -29.13 4.85
N GLY A 50 8.83 -29.46 3.56
CA GLY A 50 7.58 -29.72 2.86
C GLY A 50 6.68 -28.49 2.75
N THR A 51 7.27 -27.29 2.71
CA THR A 51 6.56 -26.02 2.59
C THR A 51 6.42 -25.61 1.12
N ASN A 52 5.57 -24.60 0.86
CA ASN A 52 5.37 -24.05 -0.48
C ASN A 52 5.50 -22.52 -0.45
N VAL A 53 6.60 -22.04 0.13
CA VAL A 53 6.94 -20.62 0.17
C VAL A 53 7.28 -20.18 -1.25
N SER A 54 6.63 -19.11 -1.71
CA SER A 54 6.92 -18.50 -3.00
C SER A 54 7.80 -17.27 -2.82
N LYS A 55 8.55 -16.87 -3.85
CA LYS A 55 9.24 -15.58 -3.83
C LYS A 55 8.21 -14.46 -3.95
N ASP A 56 8.23 -13.54 -2.99
CA ASP A 56 7.45 -12.31 -3.02
C ASP A 56 8.16 -11.25 -3.87
N TYR A 57 9.38 -10.86 -3.48
CA TYR A 57 10.22 -9.93 -4.25
C TYR A 57 11.72 -10.20 -4.10
N ASP A 58 12.52 -9.63 -4.99
CA ASP A 58 13.98 -9.67 -4.94
C ASP A 58 14.53 -8.67 -3.91
N GLY A 59 15.55 -9.08 -3.16
CA GLY A 59 16.12 -8.35 -2.03
C GLY A 59 15.72 -8.93 -0.67
N GLU A 60 16.30 -8.42 0.41
CA GLU A 60 15.93 -8.83 1.77
C GLU A 60 14.51 -8.37 2.11
N CYS A 61 13.81 -9.14 2.95
CA CYS A 61 12.53 -8.70 3.49
C CYS A 61 12.70 -7.38 4.24
N LYS A 62 11.84 -6.42 3.94
CA LYS A 62 11.83 -5.12 4.60
C LYS A 62 11.35 -5.29 6.04
N GLU A 63 12.14 -4.83 6.99
CA GLU A 63 11.69 -4.75 8.39
C GLU A 63 10.62 -3.66 8.53
N PHE A 64 9.62 -3.93 9.38
CA PHE A 64 8.62 -2.94 9.75
C PHE A 64 9.27 -1.88 10.65
N VAL A 65 9.64 -0.75 10.06
CA VAL A 65 10.10 0.40 10.82
C VAL A 65 8.87 1.23 11.21
N PRO A 66 8.56 1.38 12.52
CA PRO A 66 7.49 2.27 12.93
C PRO A 66 7.86 3.70 12.56
N VAL A 67 6.98 4.37 11.82
CA VAL A 67 7.16 5.77 11.44
C VAL A 67 6.72 6.67 12.60
N ASP A 68 7.61 7.55 13.07
CA ASP A 68 7.25 8.59 14.03
C ASP A 68 6.55 9.75 13.33
N CYS A 69 5.22 9.74 13.38
CA CYS A 69 4.38 10.76 12.76
C CYS A 69 4.48 12.12 13.47
N SER A 70 5.02 12.19 14.69
CA SER A 70 5.18 13.43 15.46
C SER A 70 6.23 14.36 14.85
N ARG A 71 7.09 13.84 13.97
CA ARG A 71 8.12 14.61 13.28
C ARG A 71 7.57 15.55 12.20
N TYR A 72 6.35 15.31 11.73
CA TYR A 72 5.75 16.11 10.68
C TYR A 72 5.03 17.32 11.26
N PRO A 73 5.16 18.50 10.62
CA PRO A 73 4.44 19.68 11.04
C PRO A 73 2.93 19.42 10.95
N ASN A 74 2.20 19.87 11.95
CA ASN A 74 0.75 19.71 12.01
C ASN A 74 0.06 21.04 12.28
N MET A 75 -1.24 21.08 12.00
CA MET A 75 -2.13 22.18 12.31
C MET A 75 -3.38 21.64 12.99
N THR A 76 -3.93 22.41 13.91
CA THR A 76 -5.19 22.08 14.59
C THR A 76 -6.25 23.08 14.16
N ASN A 77 -7.39 22.60 13.68
CA ASN A 77 -8.53 23.48 13.38
C ASN A 77 -9.26 23.93 14.66
N GLU A 78 -10.23 24.82 14.53
CA GLU A 78 -11.03 25.33 15.66
C GLU A 78 -11.82 24.22 16.40
N GLU A 79 -12.05 23.09 15.73
CA GLU A 79 -12.72 21.90 16.29
C GLU A 79 -11.74 20.94 17.00
N GLY A 80 -10.45 21.27 17.06
CA GLY A 80 -9.44 20.42 17.69
C GLY A 80 -8.92 19.28 16.82
N LYS A 81 -9.29 19.24 15.53
CA LYS A 81 -8.82 18.22 14.57
C LYS A 81 -7.41 18.55 14.09
N VAL A 82 -6.52 17.58 14.23
CA VAL A 82 -5.12 17.69 13.81
C VAL A 82 -4.97 17.19 12.38
N GLY A 83 -4.37 18.02 11.51
CA GLY A 83 -3.96 17.65 10.16
C GLY A 83 -2.44 17.79 10.01
N LEU A 84 -1.80 16.86 9.29
CA LEU A 84 -0.39 16.95 8.96
C LEU A 84 -0.19 17.81 7.70
N LEU A 85 0.85 18.65 7.72
CA LEU A 85 1.29 19.44 6.58
C LEU A 85 2.36 18.66 5.82
N CYS A 86 1.93 17.90 4.82
CA CYS A 86 2.82 17.09 3.99
C CYS A 86 3.28 17.84 2.75
N ASP A 87 4.53 17.62 2.35
CA ASP A 87 5.00 18.00 1.03
C ASP A 87 4.49 17.02 -0.04
N LYS A 88 4.73 17.37 -1.31
CA LYS A 88 4.39 16.52 -2.46
C LYS A 88 5.59 15.68 -2.93
N ALA A 89 6.57 15.42 -2.06
CA ALA A 89 7.70 14.59 -2.42
C ALA A 89 7.22 13.15 -2.64
N LEU A 90 7.66 12.53 -3.73
CA LEU A 90 7.36 11.14 -4.06
C LEU A 90 8.49 10.26 -3.54
N SER A 91 8.23 9.60 -2.41
CA SER A 91 9.12 8.63 -1.77
C SER A 91 8.26 7.49 -1.20
N PRO A 92 7.75 6.61 -2.07
CA PRO A 92 6.63 5.75 -1.73
C PRO A 92 6.96 4.74 -0.62
N VAL A 93 5.99 4.51 0.26
CA VAL A 93 6.08 3.55 1.36
C VAL A 93 4.87 2.61 1.37
N CYS A 94 5.08 1.38 1.82
CA CYS A 94 4.00 0.42 2.01
C CYS A 94 3.50 0.51 3.46
N GLY A 95 2.19 0.69 3.64
CA GLY A 95 1.54 0.65 4.93
C GLY A 95 1.28 -0.78 5.41
N THR A 96 0.98 -0.93 6.70
CA THR A 96 0.57 -2.21 7.30
C THR A 96 -0.80 -2.69 6.85
N ASP A 97 -1.58 -1.80 6.22
CA ASP A 97 -2.84 -2.08 5.54
C ASP A 97 -2.65 -2.61 4.11
N GLY A 98 -1.40 -2.75 3.64
CA GLY A 98 -1.07 -3.19 2.29
C GLY A 98 -1.21 -2.09 1.23
N ALA A 99 -1.57 -0.87 1.62
CA ALA A 99 -1.65 0.26 0.69
C ALA A 99 -0.26 0.90 0.47
N THR A 100 -0.01 1.39 -0.74
CA THR A 100 1.17 2.22 -1.02
C THR A 100 0.81 3.69 -0.89
N TYR A 101 1.61 4.42 -0.12
CA TYR A 101 1.48 5.84 0.11
C TYR A 101 2.60 6.58 -0.60
N ASP A 102 2.29 7.73 -1.19
CA ASP A 102 3.26 8.54 -1.94
C ASP A 102 4.48 8.96 -1.10
N ASN A 103 4.30 9.11 0.21
CA ASN A 103 5.38 9.31 1.18
C ASN A 103 4.95 8.95 2.62
N GLU A 104 5.93 8.87 3.52
CA GLU A 104 5.71 8.60 4.94
C GLU A 104 4.79 9.63 5.64
N CYS A 105 4.78 10.89 5.21
CA CYS A 105 3.88 11.89 5.79
C CYS A 105 2.42 11.59 5.43
N LEU A 106 2.17 11.19 4.19
CA LEU A 106 0.83 10.82 3.73
C LEU A 106 0.35 9.50 4.36
N LEU A 107 1.26 8.55 4.61
CA LEU A 107 0.97 7.40 5.47
C LEU A 107 0.57 7.84 6.89
N CYS A 108 1.30 8.80 7.48
CA CYS A 108 0.98 9.33 8.80
C CYS A 108 -0.35 10.10 8.83
N ALA A 109 -0.64 10.90 7.80
CA ALA A 109 -1.91 11.62 7.67
C ALA A 109 -3.11 10.66 7.57
N HIS A 110 -2.90 9.45 7.06
CA HIS A 110 -3.93 8.41 7.04
C HIS A 110 -4.13 7.76 8.42
N ASN A 111 -3.07 7.62 9.22
CA ASN A 111 -3.11 7.02 10.56
C ASN A 111 -3.54 7.97 11.69
N VAL A 112 -3.35 9.29 11.53
CA VAL A 112 -3.81 10.29 12.49
C VAL A 112 -5.32 10.50 12.29
N LEU A 113 -6.10 9.73 13.05
CA LEU A 113 -7.53 9.93 13.33
C LEU A 113 -8.41 10.12 12.09
N GLY A 114 -9.02 9.02 11.63
CA GLY A 114 -10.30 9.05 10.94
C GLY A 114 -10.42 10.23 10.00
N PHE A 115 -9.68 10.17 8.90
CA PHE A 115 -9.81 11.12 7.81
C PHE A 115 -11.25 10.98 7.28
N PHE A 116 -12.20 11.68 7.91
CA PHE A 116 -13.35 12.21 7.20
C PHE A 116 -12.72 13.09 6.15
N LEU A 117 -12.50 12.50 4.98
CA LEU A 117 -12.13 13.20 3.78
C LEU A 117 -13.38 13.98 3.40
N GLN A 118 -13.63 15.06 4.13
CA GLN A 118 -14.57 16.05 3.68
C GLN A 118 -13.93 16.69 2.47
N VAL A 119 -14.58 16.46 1.33
CA VAL A 119 -14.28 17.17 0.12
C VAL A 119 -14.72 18.61 0.34
N ASP A 120 -13.76 19.53 0.47
CA ASP A 120 -14.09 20.95 0.56
C ASP A 120 -14.72 21.43 -0.75
N CYS A 121 -16.00 21.76 -0.67
CA CYS A 121 -16.83 22.25 -1.75
C CYS A 121 -17.21 23.73 -1.58
N SER A 122 -16.50 24.49 -0.73
CA SER A 122 -16.84 25.89 -0.43
C SER A 122 -16.78 26.82 -1.65
N ASP A 123 -15.90 26.52 -2.62
CA ASP A 123 -15.73 27.29 -3.86
C ASP A 123 -16.64 26.84 -5.01
N TYR A 124 -17.71 26.09 -4.72
CA TYR A 124 -18.67 25.56 -5.70
C TYR A 124 -20.03 26.25 -5.57
N PRO A 125 -20.84 26.31 -6.64
CA PRO A 125 -20.74 25.56 -7.90
C PRO A 125 -19.74 26.16 -8.90
N LYS A 126 -19.20 25.30 -9.77
CA LYS A 126 -18.34 25.71 -10.90
C LYS A 126 -18.98 25.30 -12.23
N PRO A 127 -19.08 26.21 -13.22
CA PRO A 127 -19.79 25.96 -14.47
C PRO A 127 -19.07 25.01 -15.42
N ALA A 128 -17.77 24.80 -15.23
CA ALA A 128 -16.97 23.90 -16.04
C ALA A 128 -16.08 23.03 -15.13
N CYS A 129 -16.07 21.73 -15.41
CA CYS A 129 -15.19 20.76 -14.77
C CYS A 129 -14.16 20.26 -15.79
N SER A 130 -12.94 20.00 -15.31
CA SER A 130 -11.92 19.29 -16.08
C SER A 130 -12.32 17.81 -16.27
N LEU A 131 -11.71 17.16 -17.26
CA LEU A 131 -11.95 15.76 -17.64
C LEU A 131 -10.97 14.78 -16.97
N ASP A 132 -10.25 15.23 -15.95
CA ASP A 132 -9.45 14.37 -15.08
C ASP A 132 -10.36 13.33 -14.41
N TYR A 133 -9.86 12.08 -14.36
CA TYR A 133 -10.59 10.96 -13.80
C TYR A 133 -9.96 10.56 -12.47
N MET A 134 -10.55 11.05 -11.38
CA MET A 134 -10.18 10.77 -9.99
C MET A 134 -11.47 10.48 -9.23
N PRO A 135 -12.02 9.26 -9.34
CA PRO A 135 -13.40 8.98 -8.94
C PRO A 135 -13.63 9.09 -7.43
N LEU A 136 -14.86 9.48 -7.06
CA LEU A 136 -15.33 9.57 -5.68
C LEU A 136 -16.69 8.87 -5.54
N CYS A 137 -16.91 8.11 -4.47
CA CYS A 137 -18.19 7.48 -4.16
C CYS A 137 -19.00 8.36 -3.18
N GLY A 138 -20.19 8.77 -3.60
CA GLY A 138 -21.12 9.54 -2.76
C GLY A 138 -21.95 8.67 -1.81
N SER A 139 -22.53 9.29 -0.79
CA SER A 139 -23.47 8.64 0.13
C SER A 139 -24.76 8.14 -0.55
N ASP A 140 -25.02 8.60 -1.78
CA ASP A 140 -26.07 8.11 -2.67
C ASP A 140 -25.66 6.89 -3.51
N SER A 141 -24.50 6.28 -3.20
CA SER A 141 -23.93 5.15 -3.94
C SER A 141 -23.65 5.44 -5.42
N LYS A 142 -23.46 6.72 -5.80
CA LYS A 142 -23.03 7.10 -7.15
C LYS A 142 -21.55 7.41 -7.20
N THR A 143 -20.91 6.98 -8.28
CA THR A 143 -19.54 7.35 -8.61
C THR A 143 -19.53 8.68 -9.36
N TYR A 144 -18.82 9.65 -8.81
CA TYR A 144 -18.55 10.94 -9.43
C TYR A 144 -17.15 10.93 -10.05
N SER A 145 -17.03 11.37 -11.30
CA SER A 145 -15.80 11.26 -12.10
C SER A 145 -14.60 12.01 -11.53
N ASN A 146 -14.84 13.11 -10.80
CA ASN A 146 -13.83 13.90 -10.11
C ASN A 146 -14.48 14.80 -9.05
N LYS A 147 -13.62 15.49 -8.26
CA LYS A 147 -14.02 16.42 -7.21
C LYS A 147 -15.01 17.48 -7.71
N CYS A 148 -14.83 17.98 -8.93
CA CYS A 148 -15.67 19.04 -9.46
C CYS A 148 -17.12 18.57 -9.68
N ASN A 149 -17.29 17.39 -10.30
CA ASN A 149 -18.60 16.79 -10.51
C ASN A 149 -19.27 16.43 -9.16
N PHE A 150 -18.50 15.89 -8.22
CA PHE A 150 -18.99 15.61 -6.86
C PHE A 150 -19.47 16.88 -6.15
N CYS A 151 -18.64 17.94 -6.09
CA CYS A 151 -18.99 19.16 -5.37
C CYS A 151 -20.16 19.94 -5.99
N ASN A 152 -20.29 19.95 -7.32
CA ASN A 152 -21.48 20.49 -7.96
C ASN A 152 -22.75 19.73 -7.53
N ALA A 153 -22.69 18.40 -7.46
CA ALA A 153 -23.80 17.59 -6.97
C ALA A 153 -24.09 17.80 -5.47
N VAL A 154 -23.06 18.05 -4.64
CA VAL A 154 -23.24 18.43 -3.24
C VAL A 154 -24.05 19.73 -3.13
N VAL A 155 -23.70 20.75 -3.92
CA VAL A 155 -24.44 22.01 -3.98
C VAL A 155 -25.88 21.79 -4.46
N ASP A 156 -26.08 21.00 -5.53
CA ASP A 156 -27.42 20.69 -6.06
C ASP A 156 -28.29 19.91 -5.06
N SER A 157 -27.66 19.10 -4.21
CA SER A 157 -28.32 18.36 -3.13
C SER A 157 -28.56 19.21 -1.86
N ASN A 158 -28.20 20.49 -1.87
CA ASN A 158 -28.23 21.39 -0.72
C ASN A 158 -27.44 20.83 0.49
N GLY A 159 -26.29 20.20 0.21
CA GLY A 159 -25.38 19.64 1.21
C GLY A 159 -25.79 18.29 1.82
N THR A 160 -26.85 17.65 1.29
CA THR A 160 -27.29 16.33 1.79
C THR A 160 -26.42 15.17 1.28
N LEU A 161 -25.79 15.33 0.12
CA LEU A 161 -24.79 14.41 -0.41
C LEU A 161 -23.47 14.57 0.37
N THR A 162 -22.95 13.47 0.89
CA THR A 162 -21.66 13.41 1.57
C THR A 162 -20.75 12.40 0.88
N LEU A 163 -19.45 12.48 1.15
CA LEU A 163 -18.52 11.49 0.62
C LEU A 163 -18.65 10.19 1.41
N SER A 164 -18.78 9.06 0.70
CA SER A 164 -18.65 7.72 1.29
C SER A 164 -17.19 7.30 1.36
N HIS A 165 -16.51 7.22 0.21
CA HIS A 165 -15.08 6.92 0.11
C HIS A 165 -14.48 7.43 -1.21
N PHE A 166 -13.15 7.44 -1.32
CA PHE A 166 -12.46 7.69 -2.60
C PHE A 166 -12.54 6.45 -3.47
N GLU A 167 -12.38 6.65 -4.77
CA GLU A 167 -12.58 5.64 -5.81
C GLU A 167 -14.06 5.44 -6.19
N LYS A 168 -14.31 4.44 -7.02
CA LYS A 168 -15.67 4.13 -7.49
C LYS A 168 -16.44 3.39 -6.40
N CYS A 169 -17.75 3.63 -6.34
CA CYS A 169 -18.68 2.61 -5.86
C CYS A 169 -18.66 1.42 -6.84
#